data_AF-A0A8T4YSV4-F1
#
_entry.id   AF-A0A8T4YSV4-F1
#
_cell.length_a   1.000
_cell.length_b   1.000
_cell.length_c   1.000
_cell.angle_alpha   90.00
_cell.angle_beta   90.00
_cell.angle_gamma   90.00
#
_symmetry.space_group_name_H-M   'P 1'
#
loop_
_entity.id
_entity.type
_entity.pdbx_description
1 polymer ?
#
loop_
_entity_poly.entity_id
_entity_poly.type
_entity_poly.pdbx_seq_one_letter_code
_entity_poly.pdbx_strand_id
1 'polypeptide(L)' 'MSAVLDTDVLVFDTVEDSQLCEDAHSKLNMPEKWFITSMVFHEYV' A
#
# COMPACT_ATOMS: atom_id res chain seq x y z
N MET A 1 8.57 13.29 -3.26
CA MET A 1 8.95 12.35 -2.17
C MET A 1 8.69 10.91 -2.63
N SER A 2 9.46 9.91 -2.19
CA SER A 2 9.29 8.52 -2.64
C SER A 2 9.04 7.57 -1.47
N ALA A 3 8.32 6.47 -1.73
CA ALA A 3 8.02 5.45 -0.74
C ALA A 3 8.36 4.05 -1.26
N VAL A 4 8.78 3.17 -0.36
CA VAL A 4 8.82 1.72 -0.60
C VAL A 4 7.52 1.15 -0.06
N LEU A 5 6.79 0.40 -0.88
CA LEU A 5 5.53 -0.20 -0.48
C LEU A 5 5.77 -1.55 0.18
N ASP A 6 4.99 -1.80 1.22
CA ASP A 6 4.81 -3.09 1.86
C ASP A 6 3.46 -3.69 1.42
N THR A 7 3.26 -4.99 1.60
CA THR A 7 2.01 -5.65 1.24
C THR A 7 0.84 -5.16 2.08
N ASP A 8 1.07 -4.87 3.36
CA ASP A 8 0.01 -4.45 4.29
C ASP A 8 -0.73 -3.20 3.82
N VAL A 9 -0.01 -2.19 3.30
CA VAL A 9 -0.65 -0.94 2.85
C VAL A 9 -1.53 -1.17 1.63
N LEU A 10 -1.15 -2.09 0.75
CA LEU A 10 -1.96 -2.47 -0.42
C LEU A 10 -3.20 -3.25 0.02
N VAL A 11 -3.06 -4.16 0.97
CA VAL A 11 -4.20 -4.91 1.54
C VAL A 11 -5.17 -3.96 2.22
N PHE A 12 -4.69 -3.02 3.04
CA PHE A 12 -5.56 -2.08 3.72
C PHE A 12 -6.29 -1.13 2.77
N ASP A 13 -5.63 -0.66 1.71
CA ASP A 13 -6.28 0.19 0.69
C ASP A 13 -7.32 -0.58 -0.15
N THR A 14 -7.13 -1.88 -0.38
CA THR A 14 -8.00 -2.67 -1.26
C THR A 14 -9.14 -3.41 -0.54
N VAL A 15 -9.01 -3.65 0.76
CA VAL A 15 -10.07 -4.28 1.57
C VAL A 15 -10.90 -3.18 2.23
N GLU A 16 -12.07 -2.90 1.66
CA GLU A 16 -12.97 -1.80 2.07
C GLU A 16 -13.45 -1.88 3.55
N ASP A 17 -13.45 -3.08 4.15
CA ASP A 17 -13.85 -3.29 5.56
C ASP A 17 -12.66 -3.13 6.55
N SER A 18 -11.48 -2.73 6.05
CA SER A 18 -10.33 -2.45 6.90
C SER A 18 -10.52 -1.10 7.61
N GLN A 19 -10.34 -1.09 8.94
CA GLN A 19 -10.30 0.16 9.73
C GLN A 19 -9.17 1.11 9.30
N LEU A 20 -8.20 0.61 8.52
CA LEU A 20 -7.06 1.36 8.03
C LEU A 20 -7.21 1.78 6.55
N CYS A 21 -8.34 1.49 5.89
CA CYS A 21 -8.51 1.74 4.46
C CYS A 21 -8.33 3.23 4.10
N GLU A 22 -9.01 4.14 4.78
CA GLU A 22 -8.87 5.58 4.52
C GLU A 22 -7.45 6.11 4.80
N ASP A 23 -6.79 5.61 5.85
CA ASP A 23 -5.42 6.01 6.21
C ASP A 23 -4.42 5.49 5.17
N ALA A 24 -4.54 4.24 4.74
CA ALA A 24 -3.72 3.65 3.69
C ALA A 24 -3.90 4.40 2.36
N HIS A 25 -5.15 4.70 1.98
CA HIS A 25 -5.47 5.46 0.78
C HIS A 25 -4.84 6.85 0.79
N SER A 26 -4.96 7.57 1.91
CA SER A 26 -4.40 8.91 2.04
C SER A 26 -2.87 8.90 1.94
N LYS A 27 -2.21 7.90 2.54
CA LYS A 27 -0.75 7.74 2.54
C LYS A 27 -0.20 7.34 1.19
N LEU A 28 -0.90 6.48 0.45
CA LEU A 28 -0.53 6.08 -0.91
C LEU A 28 -0.55 7.26 -1.90
N ASN A 29 -1.42 8.25 -1.66
CA ASN A 29 -1.52 9.46 -2.48
C ASN A 29 -0.43 10.52 -2.22
N MET A 30 0.36 10.40 -1.14
CA MET A 30 1.41 11.39 -0.81
C MET A 30 2.71 11.28 -1.64
N PRO A 31 3.30 10.09 -1.86
CA PRO A 31 4.54 9.97 -2.60
C PRO A 31 4.34 10.09 -4.13
N GLU A 32 5.25 10.80 -4.79
CA GLU A 32 5.28 10.97 -6.26
C GLU A 32 5.77 9.71 -6.98
N LYS A 33 6.46 8.82 -6.26
CA LYS A 33 7.04 7.60 -6.80
C LYS A 33 6.97 6.47 -5.77
N TRP A 34 6.50 5.32 -6.23
CA TRP A 34 6.49 4.07 -5.47
C TRP A 34 7.63 3.15 -5.92
N PHE A 35 8.22 2.46 -4.95
CA PHE A 35 9.11 1.34 -5.18
C PHE A 35 8.46 0.09 -4.59
N ILE A 36 8.21 -0.90 -5.43
CA ILE A 36 7.53 -2.14 -5.04
C ILE A 36 8.53 -3.28 -5.22
N THR A 37 8.81 -4.01 -4.14
CA THR A 37 9.74 -5.14 -4.21
C THR A 37 9.04 -6.37 -4.78
N SER A 38 9.79 -7.31 -5.36
CA SER A 38 9.23 -8.55 -5.88
C SER A 38 8.51 -9.37 -4.78
N MET A 39 8.94 -9.25 -3.52
CA MET A 39 8.34 -9.94 -2.38
C MET A 39 6.87 -9.53 -2.18
N VAL A 40 6.56 -8.24 -2.33
CA VAL A 40 5.19 -7.72 -2.17
C VAL A 40 4.21 -8.42 -3.10
N PHE A 41 4.63 -8.71 -4.35
CA PHE A 41 3.79 -9.46 -5.29
C PHE A 41 3.60 -10.93 -4.88
N HIS A 42 4.55 -11.54 -4.15
CA HIS A 42 4.41 -12.91 -3.68
C HIS A 42 3.49 -13.01 -2.45
N GLU A 43 3.46 -11.96 -1.62
CA GLU A 43 2.62 -11.90 -0.42
C GLU A 43 1.17 -11.49 -0.73
N TYR A 44 0.96 -10.73 -1.82
CA TYR A 44 -0.37 -10.23 -2.21
C TYR A 44 -1.24 -11.24 -2.99
N VAL A 45 -0.66 -12.33 -3.50
CA VAL A 45 -1.35 -13.42 -4.22
C VAL A 45 -1.97 -14.42 -3.25
#